data_AF-A0A5Q7EQU2-F1
#
_entry.id   AF-A0A5Q7EQU2-F1
#
_cell.length_a   1.000
_cell.length_b   1.000
_cell.length_c   1.000
_cell.angle_alpha   90.00
_cell.angle_beta   90.00
_cell.angle_gamma   90.00
#
_symmetry.space_group_name_H-M   'P 1'
#
loop_
_entity.id
_entity.type
_entity.pdbx_description
1 polymer ?
#
loop_
_entity_poly.entity_id
_entity_poly.type
_entity_poly.pdbx_seq_one_letter_code
_entity_poly.pdbx_strand_id
1 'polypeptide(L)'
;AQECRLGRSSSLYIYSDQGSHEPLARVDRAAPGEADEVLYYHTDVNGAPEEMTDGGGNIVWEAGYQVWGNLTHEKETRPVQQNLRFQGQYLDRETGLHYNLYRFYDPDIGKFISGDPISLKGGINLYAYAPNPLSWIDPLGLKCGSSYEQARNKALKWLEERGFKAERVNIGKFGSTRGKPVGMTTADGKTGFRIEYDERSGAHINVFSGKDKGEHFLFDASESIVTKLQKLFDLPSKPQRPIS
;
A
#
# COMPACT_ATOMS: atom_id res chain seq x y z
N ALA A 1 -12.49 14.02 -4.17
CA ALA A 1 -12.25 12.71 -4.82
C ALA A 1 -13.52 11.88 -4.79
N GLN A 2 -13.70 10.88 -5.66
CA GLN A 2 -14.90 10.02 -5.66
C GLN A 2 -14.52 8.54 -5.56
N GLU A 3 -15.22 7.81 -4.69
CA GLU A 3 -15.13 6.35 -4.53
C GLU A 3 -16.48 5.73 -4.96
N CYS A 4 -16.45 4.66 -5.75
CA CYS A 4 -17.64 3.92 -6.16
C CYS A 4 -17.50 2.44 -5.78
N ARG A 5 -18.34 1.97 -4.86
CA ARG A 5 -18.32 0.57 -4.41
C ARG A 5 -19.22 -0.29 -5.29
N LEU A 6 -18.88 -1.58 -5.42
CA LEU A 6 -19.68 -2.58 -6.14
C LEU A 6 -20.96 -2.93 -5.34
N GLY A 7 -21.90 -1.99 -5.34
CA GLY A 7 -23.14 -2.05 -4.53
C GLY A 7 -24.07 -0.84 -4.67
N ARG A 8 -23.82 0.08 -5.62
CA ARG A 8 -24.51 1.38 -5.85
C ARG A 8 -24.22 2.52 -4.89
N SER A 9 -23.74 2.27 -3.67
CA SER A 9 -23.21 3.35 -2.81
C SER A 9 -21.95 3.96 -3.42
N SER A 10 -21.94 5.29 -3.59
CA SER A 10 -20.75 6.06 -3.97
C SER A 10 -20.52 7.20 -2.99
N SER A 11 -19.26 7.48 -2.71
CA SER A 11 -18.80 8.42 -1.69
C SER A 11 -18.02 9.55 -2.36
N LEU A 12 -18.46 10.80 -2.17
CA LEU A 12 -17.80 12.00 -2.66
C LEU A 12 -17.06 12.68 -1.49
N TYR A 13 -15.74 12.70 -1.58
CA TYR A 13 -14.85 13.33 -0.60
C TYR A 13 -14.56 14.79 -0.96
N ILE A 14 -14.92 15.69 -0.04
CA ILE A 14 -14.69 17.13 -0.07
C ILE A 14 -13.50 17.45 0.85
N TYR A 15 -12.64 18.37 0.42
CA TYR A 15 -11.39 18.77 1.09
C TYR A 15 -11.43 20.28 1.41
N SER A 16 -10.57 20.74 2.32
CA SER A 16 -10.55 22.13 2.82
C SER A 16 -10.43 23.20 1.71
N ASP A 17 -9.54 22.96 0.74
CA ASP A 17 -9.16 23.94 -0.30
C ASP A 17 -8.53 23.26 -1.54
N GLN A 18 -8.18 24.06 -2.55
CA GLN A 18 -7.67 23.57 -3.83
C GLN A 18 -6.18 23.16 -3.75
N GLY A 19 -5.95 21.89 -3.44
CA GLY A 19 -4.61 21.28 -3.37
C GLY A 19 -4.27 20.72 -1.99
N SER A 20 -5.05 21.06 -0.97
CA SER A 20 -5.04 20.36 0.31
C SER A 20 -5.54 18.91 0.17
N HIS A 21 -5.02 18.05 1.04
CA HIS A 21 -5.46 16.68 1.22
C HIS A 21 -6.12 16.45 2.59
N GLU A 22 -6.41 17.53 3.34
CA GLU A 22 -7.21 17.51 4.56
C GLU A 22 -8.70 17.35 4.23
N PRO A 23 -9.36 16.28 4.69
CA PRO A 23 -10.75 16.02 4.36
C PRO A 23 -11.69 16.87 5.22
N LEU A 24 -12.72 17.45 4.61
CA LEU A 24 -13.72 18.30 5.27
C LEU A 24 -15.06 17.59 5.42
N ALA A 25 -15.52 16.90 4.36
CA ALA A 25 -16.76 16.12 4.41
C ALA A 25 -16.74 14.92 3.45
N ARG A 26 -17.55 13.90 3.73
CA ARG A 26 -17.90 12.80 2.82
C ARG A 26 -19.41 12.87 2.56
N VAL A 27 -19.80 12.85 1.28
CA VAL A 27 -21.22 12.72 0.88
C VAL A 27 -21.43 11.30 0.37
N ASP A 28 -22.21 10.51 1.09
CA ASP A 28 -22.53 9.12 0.74
C ASP A 28 -23.89 9.07 0.06
N ARG A 29 -23.89 8.61 -1.20
CA ARG A 29 -25.07 8.62 -2.06
C ARG A 29 -26.09 7.57 -1.64
N ALA A 30 -27.32 8.00 -1.40
CA ALA A 30 -28.42 7.17 -0.93
C ALA A 30 -29.17 6.45 -2.07
N ALA A 31 -30.21 5.67 -1.75
CA ALA A 31 -31.02 5.04 -2.79
C ALA A 31 -31.90 6.07 -3.53
N PRO A 32 -32.34 5.81 -4.78
CA PRO A 32 -33.20 6.74 -5.51
C PRO A 32 -34.54 6.99 -4.79
N GLY A 33 -34.70 8.18 -4.23
CA GLY A 33 -35.86 8.59 -3.42
C GLY A 33 -35.51 8.92 -1.96
N GLU A 34 -34.31 8.57 -1.50
CA GLU A 34 -33.73 8.99 -0.22
C GLU A 34 -32.86 10.24 -0.40
N ALA A 35 -32.48 10.88 0.71
CA ALA A 35 -31.55 12.02 0.70
C ALA A 35 -30.10 11.52 0.88
N ASP A 36 -29.17 12.07 0.10
CA ASP A 36 -27.73 11.78 0.25
C ASP A 36 -27.24 12.19 1.65
N GLU A 37 -26.45 11.33 2.30
CA GLU A 37 -25.95 11.56 3.66
C GLU A 37 -24.66 12.39 3.63
N VAL A 38 -24.56 13.41 4.50
CA VAL A 38 -23.34 14.20 4.68
C VAL A 38 -22.72 13.88 6.04
N LEU A 39 -21.45 13.48 5.98
CA LEU A 39 -20.60 13.19 7.14
C LEU A 39 -19.46 14.22 7.18
N TYR A 40 -19.20 14.77 8.36
CA TYR A 40 -18.20 15.82 8.58
C TYR A 40 -16.98 15.23 9.29
N TYR A 41 -15.79 15.61 8.85
CA TYR A 41 -14.54 15.17 9.45
C TYR A 41 -14.06 16.15 10.52
N HIS A 42 -13.46 15.62 11.58
CA HIS A 42 -12.68 16.38 12.55
C HIS A 42 -11.26 15.78 12.58
N THR A 43 -10.26 16.64 12.41
CA THR A 43 -8.87 16.26 12.09
C THR A 43 -7.88 16.71 13.16
N ASP A 44 -6.86 15.88 13.40
CA ASP A 44 -5.64 16.30 14.10
C ASP A 44 -4.82 17.28 13.21
N VAL A 45 -3.84 17.98 13.79
CA VAL A 45 -3.02 19.02 13.12
C VAL A 45 -2.20 18.54 11.92
N ASN A 46 -2.08 17.22 11.73
CA ASN A 46 -1.47 16.58 10.55
C ASN A 46 -2.50 16.18 9.47
N GLY A 47 -3.78 16.49 9.67
CA GLY A 47 -4.93 16.19 8.81
C GLY A 47 -5.39 14.73 8.81
N ALA A 48 -4.99 13.91 9.80
CA ALA A 48 -5.63 12.61 10.03
C ALA A 48 -7.02 12.79 10.65
N PRO A 49 -8.07 12.14 10.10
CA PRO A 49 -9.38 12.09 10.75
C PRO A 49 -9.33 11.37 12.10
N GLU A 50 -9.64 12.07 13.18
CA GLU A 50 -9.84 11.47 14.51
C GLU A 50 -11.33 11.18 14.78
N GLU A 51 -12.24 12.03 14.31
CA GLU A 51 -13.69 11.79 14.42
C GLU A 51 -14.40 12.06 13.09
N MET A 52 -15.59 11.47 12.95
CA MET A 52 -16.52 11.76 11.88
C MET A 52 -17.94 11.83 12.45
N THR A 53 -18.68 12.91 12.16
CA THR A 53 -20.03 13.16 12.67
C THR A 53 -21.09 13.24 11.57
N ASP A 54 -22.33 12.91 11.88
CA ASP A 54 -23.48 13.18 10.99
C ASP A 54 -23.91 14.66 11.02
N GLY A 55 -24.89 15.02 10.19
CA GLY A 55 -25.48 16.37 10.15
C GLY A 55 -26.29 16.79 11.39
N GLY A 56 -26.48 15.90 12.37
CA GLY A 56 -26.99 16.23 13.71
C GLY A 56 -25.87 16.46 14.74
N GLY A 57 -24.61 16.24 14.36
CA GLY A 57 -23.45 16.32 15.26
C GLY A 57 -23.18 15.05 16.06
N ASN A 58 -23.83 13.92 15.77
CA ASN A 58 -23.56 12.65 16.46
C ASN A 58 -22.29 12.00 15.89
N ILE A 59 -21.40 11.49 16.74
CA ILE A 59 -20.22 10.73 16.30
C ILE A 59 -20.66 9.41 15.67
N VAL A 60 -20.23 9.19 14.43
CA VAL A 60 -20.52 7.95 13.68
C VAL A 60 -19.30 7.01 13.63
N TRP A 61 -18.09 7.59 13.64
CA TRP A 61 -16.82 6.90 13.68
C TRP A 61 -15.79 7.75 14.43
N GLU A 62 -14.88 7.09 15.16
CA GLU A 62 -13.77 7.71 15.89
C GLU A 62 -12.53 6.81 15.85
N ALA A 63 -11.35 7.41 15.90
CA ALA A 63 -10.04 6.74 15.96
C ALA A 63 -8.99 7.64 16.62
N GLY A 64 -8.00 7.02 17.27
CA GLY A 64 -6.83 7.73 17.81
C GLY A 64 -5.53 7.09 17.35
N TYR A 65 -4.52 7.89 17.03
CA TYR A 65 -3.31 7.44 16.34
C TYR A 65 -2.05 7.42 17.19
N GLN A 66 -1.12 6.55 16.81
CA GLN A 66 0.29 6.65 17.17
C GLN A 66 1.00 7.63 16.22
N VAL A 67 2.19 8.10 16.61
CA VAL A 67 3.01 9.10 15.88
C VAL A 67 3.23 8.77 14.38
N TRP A 68 3.19 7.49 14.01
CA TRP A 68 3.37 7.02 12.63
C TRP A 68 2.06 6.55 11.95
N GLY A 69 0.90 6.99 12.44
CA GLY A 69 -0.41 6.73 11.82
C GLY A 69 -0.99 5.35 12.12
N ASN A 70 -0.33 4.56 12.97
CA ASN A 70 -0.83 3.26 13.42
C ASN A 70 -2.00 3.49 14.41
N LEU A 71 -3.09 2.73 14.29
CA LEU A 71 -4.26 2.90 15.16
C LEU A 71 -3.98 2.45 16.60
N THR A 72 -4.36 3.27 17.58
CA THR A 72 -4.50 2.86 18.99
C THR A 72 -5.87 2.26 19.26
N HIS A 73 -6.90 2.80 18.59
CA HIS A 73 -8.27 2.32 18.58
C HIS A 73 -9.00 2.85 17.33
N GLU A 74 -10.08 2.19 16.97
CA GLU A 74 -11.05 2.60 15.96
C GLU A 74 -12.43 2.10 16.44
N LYS A 75 -13.47 2.95 16.43
CA LYS A 75 -14.84 2.57 16.78
C LYS A 75 -15.82 3.10 15.73
N GLU A 76 -16.86 2.33 15.46
CA GLU A 76 -18.02 2.70 14.63
C GLU A 76 -19.28 2.61 15.50
N THR A 77 -20.08 3.67 15.58
CA THR A 77 -21.37 3.64 16.30
C THR A 77 -22.49 3.07 15.42
N ARG A 78 -22.28 3.07 14.11
CA ARG A 78 -23.07 2.42 13.05
C ARG A 78 -22.15 2.04 11.88
N PRO A 79 -22.51 1.09 11.00
CA PRO A 79 -21.65 0.66 9.89
C PRO A 79 -21.29 1.83 8.95
N VAL A 80 -20.05 2.31 9.00
CA VAL A 80 -19.63 3.55 8.31
C VAL A 80 -18.12 3.56 7.98
N GLN A 81 -17.63 2.47 7.39
CA GLN A 81 -16.21 2.24 7.06
C GLN A 81 -15.47 3.51 6.59
N GLN A 82 -14.52 3.97 7.41
CA GLN A 82 -13.63 5.08 7.11
C GLN A 82 -12.21 4.58 6.80
N ASN A 83 -11.63 5.02 5.68
CA ASN A 83 -10.33 4.52 5.22
C ASN A 83 -9.27 5.63 5.06
N LEU A 84 -9.62 6.92 5.16
CA LEU A 84 -8.61 7.99 5.15
C LEU A 84 -7.69 7.89 6.39
N ARG A 85 -6.41 8.24 6.22
CA ARG A 85 -5.40 8.28 7.30
C ARG A 85 -4.73 9.67 7.28
N PHE A 86 -3.41 9.81 7.41
CA PHE A 86 -2.77 11.13 7.25
C PHE A 86 -3.08 11.75 5.87
N GLN A 87 -2.81 13.03 5.68
CA GLN A 87 -3.03 13.70 4.40
C GLN A 87 -2.39 12.96 3.21
N GLY A 88 -3.22 12.68 2.20
CA GLY A 88 -2.88 11.90 1.00
C GLY A 88 -2.97 10.37 1.16
N GLN A 89 -3.27 9.86 2.36
CA GLN A 89 -3.27 8.43 2.66
C GLN A 89 -4.66 7.78 2.64
N TYR A 90 -4.72 6.56 2.11
CA TYR A 90 -5.89 5.69 2.16
C TYR A 90 -5.51 4.29 2.65
N LEU A 91 -6.07 3.82 3.77
CA LEU A 91 -5.84 2.48 4.32
C LEU A 91 -6.41 1.40 3.38
N ASP A 92 -5.53 0.53 2.89
CA ASP A 92 -5.92 -0.79 2.41
C ASP A 92 -6.11 -1.73 3.60
N ARG A 93 -7.38 -2.01 3.94
CA ARG A 93 -7.74 -2.91 5.05
C ARG A 93 -7.36 -4.38 4.79
N GLU A 94 -6.97 -4.77 3.58
CA GLU A 94 -6.51 -6.13 3.27
C GLU A 94 -5.04 -6.35 3.65
N THR A 95 -4.19 -5.32 3.54
CA THR A 95 -2.76 -5.39 3.87
C THR A 95 -2.36 -4.66 5.14
N GLY A 96 -3.20 -3.75 5.64
CA GLY A 96 -2.86 -2.83 6.74
C GLY A 96 -1.99 -1.65 6.31
N LEU A 97 -1.66 -1.53 5.02
CA LEU A 97 -0.78 -0.49 4.49
C LEU A 97 -1.60 0.75 4.06
N HIS A 98 -0.98 1.92 4.17
CA HIS A 98 -1.57 3.17 3.73
C HIS A 98 -1.09 3.48 2.30
N TYR A 99 -2.01 3.67 1.36
CA TYR A 99 -1.71 4.03 -0.02
C TYR A 99 -1.65 5.55 -0.18
N ASN A 100 -0.49 6.07 -0.59
CA ASN A 100 -0.22 7.47 -0.93
C ASN A 100 0.04 7.59 -2.45
N LEU A 101 -1.01 7.64 -3.27
CA LEU A 101 -1.00 7.89 -4.74
C LEU A 101 -0.06 7.04 -5.62
N TYR A 102 1.26 7.10 -5.41
CA TYR A 102 2.29 6.34 -6.09
C TYR A 102 2.98 5.29 -5.20
N ARG A 103 2.77 5.33 -3.88
CA ARG A 103 3.50 4.50 -2.89
C ARG A 103 2.61 3.86 -1.83
N PHE A 104 3.11 2.79 -1.23
CA PHE A 104 2.54 2.20 -0.01
C PHE A 104 3.41 2.56 1.19
N TYR A 105 2.77 2.93 2.29
CA TYR A 105 3.36 3.31 3.58
C TYR A 105 2.98 2.28 4.65
N ASP A 106 3.96 1.91 5.47
CA ASP A 106 3.82 0.96 6.57
C ASP A 106 3.89 1.70 7.91
N PRO A 107 2.75 1.89 8.62
CA PRO A 107 2.69 2.64 9.86
C PRO A 107 3.43 1.94 11.03
N ASP A 108 3.76 0.65 10.92
CA ASP A 108 4.58 -0.07 11.91
C ASP A 108 6.00 0.52 12.04
N ILE A 109 6.50 1.12 10.95
CA ILE A 109 7.91 1.54 10.81
C ILE A 109 8.08 3.00 10.37
N GLY A 110 6.98 3.73 10.17
CA GLY A 110 6.98 5.15 9.80
C GLY A 110 7.51 5.46 8.39
N LYS A 111 7.44 4.48 7.47
CA LYS A 111 8.16 4.54 6.17
C LYS A 111 7.34 4.03 5.00
N PHE A 112 7.68 4.50 3.81
CA PHE A 112 7.26 3.87 2.56
C PHE A 112 7.95 2.51 2.38
N ILE A 113 7.20 1.50 1.93
CA ILE A 113 7.77 0.21 1.49
C ILE A 113 8.25 0.24 0.04
N SER A 114 7.96 1.33 -0.67
CA SER A 114 8.46 1.62 -2.01
C SER A 114 9.28 2.90 -2.05
N GLY A 115 10.34 2.88 -2.83
CA GLY A 115 11.02 4.07 -3.30
C GLY A 115 10.22 4.82 -4.40
N ASP A 116 10.33 6.13 -4.37
CA ASP A 116 9.85 7.17 -5.30
C ASP A 116 10.19 6.94 -6.78
N PRO A 117 9.38 7.45 -7.71
CA PRO A 117 9.74 7.63 -9.11
C PRO A 117 10.79 8.73 -9.43
N ILE A 118 11.03 9.75 -8.59
CA ILE A 118 11.80 10.97 -8.97
C ILE A 118 13.17 11.10 -8.26
N SER A 119 14.20 10.52 -8.89
CA SER A 119 15.60 10.61 -8.41
C SER A 119 16.28 11.99 -8.52
N LEU A 120 17.38 12.15 -7.77
CA LEU A 120 18.39 13.23 -7.85
C LEU A 120 18.07 14.63 -7.30
N LYS A 121 16.89 14.89 -6.70
CA LYS A 121 16.63 16.17 -5.98
C LYS A 121 16.04 16.06 -4.55
N GLY A 122 15.59 14.88 -4.10
CA GLY A 122 14.75 14.74 -2.90
C GLY A 122 15.43 14.75 -1.52
N GLY A 123 16.76 14.55 -1.43
CA GLY A 123 17.51 14.49 -0.17
C GLY A 123 18.04 13.10 0.20
N ILE A 124 18.57 12.97 1.43
CA ILE A 124 19.37 11.81 1.88
C ILE A 124 18.52 10.62 2.39
N ASN A 125 17.35 10.88 2.99
CA ASN A 125 16.47 9.80 3.46
C ASN A 125 15.46 9.42 2.37
N LEU A 126 15.49 8.14 2.01
CA LEU A 126 14.86 7.57 0.83
C LEU A 126 13.55 6.82 1.14
N TYR A 127 13.15 6.73 2.41
CA TYR A 127 11.96 5.97 2.82
C TYR A 127 11.09 6.70 3.86
N ALA A 128 11.53 7.85 4.36
CA ALA A 128 10.73 8.66 5.28
C ALA A 128 9.51 9.28 4.58
N TYR A 129 8.35 9.19 5.23
CA TYR A 129 7.16 9.98 4.88
C TYR A 129 7.41 11.48 5.11
N ALA A 130 7.95 11.84 6.29
CA ALA A 130 8.32 13.21 6.61
C ALA A 130 9.49 13.28 7.60
N PRO A 131 10.22 14.42 7.68
CA PRO A 131 11.20 14.66 8.73
C PRO A 131 10.59 14.75 10.14
N ASN A 132 9.32 15.18 10.24
CA ASN A 132 8.52 15.20 11.46
C ASN A 132 7.04 15.04 11.07
N PRO A 133 6.37 13.90 11.35
CA PRO A 133 4.99 13.64 10.90
C PRO A 133 3.94 14.57 11.51
N LEU A 134 4.26 15.27 12.62
CA LEU A 134 3.32 16.17 13.31
C LEU A 134 3.30 17.59 12.73
N SER A 135 4.20 17.92 11.81
CA SER A 135 4.28 19.28 11.21
C SER A 135 4.77 19.32 9.76
N TRP A 136 5.21 18.18 9.21
CA TRP A 136 5.56 18.00 7.81
C TRP A 136 4.88 16.73 7.31
N ILE A 137 4.32 16.78 6.11
CA ILE A 137 3.60 15.70 5.44
C ILE A 137 4.09 15.59 3.99
N ASP A 138 3.98 14.40 3.39
CA ASP A 138 4.22 14.17 1.97
C ASP A 138 2.97 13.54 1.31
N PRO A 139 1.93 14.33 0.99
CA PRO A 139 0.68 13.81 0.44
C PRO A 139 0.83 13.17 -0.94
N LEU A 140 1.91 13.49 -1.67
CA LEU A 140 2.20 12.97 -3.00
C LEU A 140 3.10 11.71 -2.96
N GLY A 141 3.96 11.59 -1.95
CA GLY A 141 4.86 10.45 -1.77
C GLY A 141 6.06 10.47 -2.72
N LEU A 142 6.90 11.51 -2.69
CA LEU A 142 7.95 11.79 -3.69
C LEU A 142 9.35 12.14 -3.09
N LYS A 143 9.98 11.18 -2.38
CA LYS A 143 11.41 11.22 -1.91
C LYS A 143 12.03 9.81 -1.84
N CYS A 144 13.27 9.63 -2.37
CA CYS A 144 13.66 8.47 -3.22
C CYS A 144 13.30 7.01 -2.78
N GLY A 145 14.07 5.89 -2.80
CA GLY A 145 15.28 5.45 -3.49
C GLY A 145 15.06 4.13 -4.26
N SER A 146 15.84 3.07 -3.99
CA SER A 146 15.79 1.75 -4.64
C SER A 146 14.55 0.94 -4.24
N SER A 147 13.46 1.06 -5.01
CA SER A 147 12.17 0.43 -4.67
C SER A 147 12.07 -1.07 -4.97
N TYR A 148 11.17 -1.75 -4.25
CA TYR A 148 10.74 -3.10 -4.60
C TYR A 148 10.20 -3.20 -6.03
N GLU A 149 9.42 -2.23 -6.51
CA GLU A 149 8.91 -2.17 -7.88
C GLU A 149 10.04 -1.99 -8.90
N GLN A 150 11.08 -1.20 -8.59
CA GLN A 150 12.24 -1.04 -9.47
C GLN A 150 13.01 -2.36 -9.59
N ALA A 151 13.22 -3.08 -8.49
CA ALA A 151 13.81 -4.43 -8.52
C ALA A 151 12.91 -5.43 -9.26
N ARG A 152 11.61 -5.42 -8.98
CA ARG A 152 10.60 -6.29 -9.60
C ARG A 152 10.49 -6.06 -11.10
N ASN A 153 10.51 -4.82 -11.56
CA ASN A 153 10.38 -4.50 -12.98
C ASN A 153 11.67 -4.87 -13.74
N LYS A 154 12.86 -4.74 -13.13
CA LYS A 154 14.12 -5.29 -13.68
C LYS A 154 14.08 -6.83 -13.76
N ALA A 155 13.62 -7.48 -12.69
CA ALA A 155 13.45 -8.93 -12.62
C ALA A 155 12.46 -9.46 -13.68
N LEU A 156 11.30 -8.81 -13.82
CA LEU A 156 10.29 -9.14 -14.82
C LEU A 156 10.82 -8.98 -16.25
N LYS A 157 11.54 -7.89 -16.56
CA LYS A 157 12.14 -7.72 -17.89
C LYS A 157 13.08 -8.88 -18.26
N TRP A 158 14.00 -9.25 -17.35
CA TRP A 158 14.93 -10.38 -17.56
C TRP A 158 14.18 -11.71 -17.79
N LEU A 159 13.02 -11.88 -17.16
CA LEU A 159 12.15 -13.05 -17.21
C LEU A 159 11.26 -13.09 -18.47
N GLU A 160 10.75 -11.96 -18.93
CA GLU A 160 9.95 -11.83 -20.15
C GLU A 160 10.77 -12.24 -21.38
N GLU A 161 12.02 -11.78 -21.47
CA GLU A 161 13.02 -12.22 -22.46
C GLU A 161 13.27 -13.74 -22.45
N ARG A 162 12.86 -14.45 -21.39
CA ARG A 162 13.04 -15.89 -21.16
C ARG A 162 11.71 -16.66 -21.09
N GLY A 163 10.62 -16.07 -21.60
CA GLY A 163 9.32 -16.73 -21.75
C GLY A 163 8.60 -17.01 -20.43
N PHE A 164 8.91 -16.26 -19.38
CA PHE A 164 8.26 -16.42 -18.07
C PHE A 164 6.75 -16.18 -18.11
N LYS A 165 6.04 -16.96 -17.31
CA LYS A 165 4.64 -16.75 -16.95
C LYS A 165 4.45 -17.09 -15.47
N ALA A 166 3.66 -16.31 -14.75
CA ALA A 166 3.39 -16.52 -13.33
C ALA A 166 2.29 -17.58 -13.13
N GLU A 167 2.58 -18.84 -13.47
CA GLU A 167 1.60 -19.93 -13.56
C GLU A 167 1.50 -20.78 -12.28
N ARG A 168 2.56 -20.83 -11.46
CA ARG A 168 2.56 -21.56 -10.18
C ARG A 168 3.41 -20.86 -9.13
N VAL A 169 2.93 -20.85 -7.89
CA VAL A 169 3.68 -20.39 -6.70
C VAL A 169 5.01 -21.13 -6.57
N ASN A 170 6.09 -20.38 -6.36
CA ASN A 170 7.39 -20.92 -6.01
C ASN A 170 7.43 -21.11 -4.49
N ILE A 171 7.68 -22.34 -4.02
CA ILE A 171 7.70 -22.68 -2.60
C ILE A 171 9.14 -22.85 -2.11
N GLY A 172 9.49 -22.19 -1.01
CA GLY A 172 10.81 -22.27 -0.40
C GLY A 172 11.12 -23.70 0.07
N LYS A 173 12.35 -24.17 -0.18
CA LYS A 173 12.76 -25.56 0.08
C LYS A 173 13.65 -25.74 1.31
N PHE A 174 14.22 -24.65 1.83
CA PHE A 174 15.28 -24.65 2.85
C PHE A 174 15.09 -23.48 3.82
N GLY A 175 15.72 -23.54 5.01
CA GLY A 175 15.76 -22.43 5.96
C GLY A 175 14.39 -21.96 6.47
N SER A 176 14.32 -20.69 6.88
CA SER A 176 13.11 -20.02 7.40
C SER A 176 11.98 -19.88 6.38
N THR A 177 12.26 -20.05 5.08
CA THR A 177 11.28 -20.01 3.98
C THR A 177 10.74 -21.39 3.59
N ARG A 178 11.21 -22.48 4.22
CA ARG A 178 10.75 -23.85 3.88
C ARG A 178 9.23 -23.99 4.02
N GLY A 179 8.58 -24.38 2.93
CA GLY A 179 7.12 -24.57 2.85
C GLY A 179 6.30 -23.29 2.66
N LYS A 180 6.94 -22.10 2.62
CA LYS A 180 6.26 -20.82 2.38
C LYS A 180 6.30 -20.44 0.90
N PRO A 181 5.34 -19.64 0.40
CA PRO A 181 5.51 -18.92 -0.86
C PRO A 181 6.78 -18.05 -0.82
N VAL A 182 7.56 -18.05 -1.90
CA VAL A 182 8.74 -17.19 -2.08
C VAL A 182 8.72 -16.41 -3.40
N GLY A 183 7.81 -16.70 -4.32
CA GLY A 183 7.75 -16.06 -5.64
C GLY A 183 6.85 -16.84 -6.60
N MET A 184 7.10 -16.71 -7.91
CA MET A 184 6.33 -17.41 -8.96
C MET A 184 7.25 -18.12 -9.97
N THR A 185 6.73 -19.19 -10.60
CA THR A 185 7.36 -19.97 -11.68
C THR A 185 6.38 -20.22 -12.82
N THR A 186 6.92 -20.55 -14.00
CA THR A 186 6.20 -21.23 -15.08
C THR A 186 5.64 -22.58 -14.62
N ALA A 187 4.64 -23.12 -15.33
CA ALA A 187 4.03 -24.41 -15.04
C ALA A 187 5.04 -25.56 -15.02
N ASP A 188 6.06 -25.52 -15.88
CA ASP A 188 7.16 -26.51 -15.89
C ASP A 188 8.22 -26.28 -14.79
N GLY A 189 8.17 -25.14 -14.08
CA GLY A 189 9.08 -24.78 -13.00
C GLY A 189 10.48 -24.38 -13.42
N LYS A 190 10.77 -24.25 -14.72
CA LYS A 190 12.12 -23.91 -15.19
C LYS A 190 12.42 -22.42 -15.10
N THR A 191 11.44 -21.55 -15.30
CA THR A 191 11.65 -20.09 -15.32
C THR A 191 10.86 -19.43 -14.19
N GLY A 192 11.47 -18.50 -13.45
CA GLY A 192 10.78 -17.82 -12.36
C GLY A 192 11.66 -16.95 -11.47
N PHE A 193 11.07 -16.48 -10.37
CA PHE A 193 11.75 -15.68 -9.36
C PHE A 193 11.53 -16.17 -7.93
N ARG A 194 12.34 -15.63 -7.01
CA ARG A 194 12.16 -15.66 -5.56
C ARG A 194 12.46 -14.29 -4.98
N ILE A 195 11.65 -13.80 -4.05
CA ILE A 195 11.90 -12.64 -3.21
C ILE A 195 12.46 -13.15 -1.89
N GLU A 196 13.69 -12.81 -1.57
CA GLU A 196 14.46 -13.38 -0.47
C GLU A 196 15.15 -12.27 0.33
N TYR A 197 15.51 -12.57 1.58
CA TYR A 197 16.28 -11.69 2.46
C TYR A 197 17.46 -12.49 3.00
N ASP A 198 18.64 -11.88 3.03
CA ASP A 198 19.79 -12.43 3.74
C ASP A 198 20.64 -11.29 4.36
N GLU A 199 21.37 -11.59 5.44
CA GLU A 199 22.13 -10.60 6.22
C GLU A 199 23.28 -9.92 5.44
N ARG A 200 23.72 -10.50 4.31
CA ARG A 200 24.83 -10.02 3.49
C ARG A 200 24.35 -9.18 2.29
N SER A 201 23.22 -9.51 1.70
CA SER A 201 22.67 -8.86 0.49
C SER A 201 21.46 -7.96 0.77
N GLY A 202 20.82 -8.08 1.94
CA GLY A 202 19.53 -7.47 2.22
C GLY A 202 18.38 -8.13 1.45
N ALA A 203 17.28 -7.38 1.26
CA ALA A 203 16.16 -7.84 0.46
C ALA A 203 16.48 -7.79 -1.03
N HIS A 204 16.17 -8.88 -1.74
CA HIS A 204 16.52 -9.01 -3.15
C HIS A 204 15.59 -9.97 -3.91
N ILE A 205 15.54 -9.80 -5.23
CA ILE A 205 14.79 -10.69 -6.13
C ILE A 205 15.79 -11.51 -6.95
N ASN A 206 15.78 -12.82 -6.76
CA ASN A 206 16.56 -13.79 -7.52
C ASN A 206 15.75 -14.31 -8.70
N VAL A 207 16.27 -14.23 -9.92
CA VAL A 207 15.63 -14.75 -11.14
C VAL A 207 16.41 -15.92 -11.76
N PHE A 208 15.70 -16.85 -12.41
CA PHE A 208 16.31 -18.04 -13.03
C PHE A 208 15.53 -18.52 -14.26
N SER A 209 16.23 -19.22 -15.16
CA SER A 209 15.68 -19.90 -16.34
C SER A 209 16.49 -21.17 -16.64
N GLY A 210 15.98 -22.32 -16.20
CA GLY A 210 16.62 -23.63 -16.33
C GLY A 210 17.92 -23.72 -15.53
N LYS A 211 19.05 -23.44 -16.18
CA LYS A 211 20.38 -23.31 -15.56
C LYS A 211 20.90 -21.87 -15.53
N ASP A 212 20.31 -20.97 -16.32
CA ASP A 212 20.62 -19.54 -16.31
C ASP A 212 20.12 -18.90 -15.01
N LYS A 213 20.88 -17.96 -14.47
CA LYS A 213 20.55 -17.18 -13.26
C LYS A 213 20.87 -15.73 -13.55
N GLY A 214 19.89 -14.86 -13.33
CA GLY A 214 20.11 -13.42 -13.47
C GLY A 214 20.78 -12.84 -12.24
N GLU A 215 20.94 -11.52 -12.27
CA GLU A 215 21.48 -10.75 -11.16
C GLU A 215 20.54 -10.78 -9.94
N HIS A 216 21.10 -10.55 -8.75
CA HIS A 216 20.32 -10.32 -7.55
C HIS A 216 19.77 -8.89 -7.60
N PHE A 217 18.48 -8.70 -7.91
CA PHE A 217 17.88 -7.37 -7.94
C PHE A 217 17.58 -6.90 -6.52
N LEU A 218 18.54 -6.20 -5.92
CA LEU A 218 18.44 -5.65 -4.56
C LEU A 218 17.36 -4.56 -4.47
N PHE A 219 16.70 -4.48 -3.32
CA PHE A 219 15.81 -3.37 -2.92
C PHE A 219 15.87 -3.17 -1.40
N ASP A 220 15.65 -1.95 -0.93
CA ASP A 220 15.79 -1.65 0.49
C ASP A 220 14.54 -2.06 1.28
N ALA A 221 14.58 -3.24 1.91
CA ALA A 221 13.52 -3.75 2.77
C ALA A 221 14.06 -4.68 3.88
N SER A 222 13.29 -4.85 4.96
CA SER A 222 13.56 -5.78 6.06
C SER A 222 13.09 -7.21 5.74
N GLU A 223 13.55 -8.20 6.51
CA GLU A 223 13.01 -9.58 6.45
C GLU A 223 11.49 -9.61 6.71
N SER A 224 10.99 -8.72 7.57
CA SER A 224 9.55 -8.59 7.85
C SER A 224 8.76 -8.09 6.63
N ILE A 225 9.27 -7.11 5.88
CA ILE A 225 8.65 -6.65 4.62
C ILE A 225 8.75 -7.75 3.55
N VAL A 226 9.89 -8.42 3.41
CA VAL A 226 10.02 -9.58 2.51
C VAL A 226 9.01 -10.67 2.87
N THR A 227 8.78 -10.92 4.17
CA THR A 227 7.74 -11.85 4.64
C THR A 227 6.31 -11.36 4.38
N LYS A 228 6.03 -10.04 4.48
CA LYS A 228 4.75 -9.43 4.05
C LYS A 228 4.55 -9.65 2.53
N LEU A 229 5.57 -9.38 1.70
CA LEU A 229 5.54 -9.56 0.24
C LEU A 229 5.40 -11.03 -0.19
N GLN A 230 6.08 -11.95 0.47
CA GLN A 230 6.02 -13.39 0.18
C GLN A 230 4.59 -13.96 0.29
N LYS A 231 3.81 -13.51 1.28
CA LYS A 231 2.41 -13.94 1.48
C LYS A 231 1.48 -13.58 0.32
N LEU A 232 1.82 -12.56 -0.49
CA LEU A 232 0.98 -12.12 -1.61
C LEU A 232 0.82 -13.19 -2.70
N PHE A 233 1.72 -14.18 -2.78
CA PHE A 233 1.61 -15.30 -3.73
C PHE A 233 0.75 -16.46 -3.25
N ASP A 234 0.36 -16.50 -1.96
CA ASP A 234 -0.57 -17.50 -1.39
C ASP A 234 -2.04 -17.09 -1.58
N LEU A 235 -2.30 -15.80 -1.89
CA LEU A 235 -3.64 -15.29 -2.12
C LEU A 235 -4.16 -15.79 -3.49
N PRO A 236 -5.40 -16.30 -3.58
CA PRO A 236 -5.98 -16.70 -4.86
C PRO A 236 -6.04 -15.50 -5.79
N SER A 237 -5.58 -15.69 -7.03
CA SER A 237 -5.45 -14.61 -8.01
C SER A 237 -6.79 -13.94 -8.28
N LYS A 238 -6.98 -12.74 -7.73
CA LYS A 238 -8.12 -11.87 -8.05
C LYS A 238 -8.23 -11.74 -9.58
N PRO A 239 -9.38 -12.05 -10.19
CA PRO A 239 -9.51 -11.95 -11.63
C PRO A 239 -9.27 -10.50 -12.07
N GLN A 240 -8.35 -10.30 -13.00
CA GLN A 240 -8.14 -9.00 -13.63
C GLN A 240 -9.45 -8.58 -14.30
N ARG A 241 -9.99 -7.41 -13.91
CA ARG A 241 -11.16 -6.87 -14.60
C ARG A 241 -10.76 -6.54 -16.04
N PRO A 242 -11.56 -6.90 -17.06
CA PRO A 242 -11.34 -6.36 -18.39
C PRO A 242 -11.46 -4.83 -18.34
N ILE A 243 -10.62 -4.14 -19.12
CA ILE A 243 -10.77 -2.70 -19.36
C ILE A 243 -11.83 -2.55 -20.46
N SER A 244 -12.90 -1.82 -20.14
CA SER A 244 -14.00 -1.47 -21.05
C SER A 244 -14.54 -0.08 -20.69
#